data_AF-A0A319D480-F1
#
_entry.id   AF-A0A319D480-F1
#
_cell.length_a   1.000
_cell.length_b   1.000
_cell.length_c   1.000
_cell.angle_alpha   90.00
_cell.angle_beta   90.00
_cell.angle_gamma   90.00
#
_symmetry.space_group_name_H-M   'P 1'
#
loop_
_entity.id
_entity.type
_entity.pdbx_description
1 polymer ?
#
loop_
_entity_poly.entity_id
_entity_poly.type
_entity_poly.pdbx_seq_one_letter_code
_entity_poly.pdbx_strand_id
1 'polypeptide(L)'
;MDFVEFTTSGVLPTGDRTALPLLAEQEERLLLLPSDAWAPESPGLSSQSTLDQIMALIDGPEGSNRACRVGHNIYALKRRLWEGHPPTSTATMRVSQTRHSIGIDSAIEQITAVATVFEYLNLPPVSTNMRSTFNLIADHLEAAERHINALRANQGQPPSLNLVGLWEEFIRTKFQVMVGRAHAWAIDHVDFLRQRLTALAGKTSTDPTAPENKALRTQFSALIDLGAMVDKSVWLCMEGYRGYQSPSPHDPPLPGLHTPLSMIRMRGYQDLLVRMTKPGIMKALKATPGENSREKFHHLPYRTARLNITISCQNDIRRQMRGPPKDCGVDLWVQRILKIADDVRWKIPKEEQKKHGFGLVIYRLGSYDASDKLWLELKRRVNASLAYWGEGVRRVADIKPWLHVHWIDGKALGIAENDIEAAKRHFRKVAERNPFRINTDVFLALDTFSLDSFGERPSPPGGGMSEGDFRSHILAVDAHFNPAAPPEEYAHKSPGFDGTMRILTRLVWNDLYAMLTLKSATLADLWPLAMDHPWKVYTGNPVPRKLALWRRHNRMQATILGPLVEAQRKENPELAAKLEKIFLPNKR
;
A
#
# COMPACT_ATOMS: atom_id res chain seq x y z
N MET A 1 -1.05 -12.63 -5.64
CA MET A 1 -1.15 -13.79 -6.54
C MET A 1 -0.21 -13.53 -7.70
N ASP A 2 0.64 -14.49 -8.01
CA ASP A 2 1.57 -14.37 -9.14
C ASP A 2 0.88 -14.89 -10.41
N PHE A 3 1.29 -14.42 -11.59
CA PHE A 3 0.75 -14.87 -12.86
C PHE A 3 0.91 -16.38 -13.05
N VAL A 4 2.04 -16.95 -12.64
CA VAL A 4 2.29 -18.40 -12.71
C VAL A 4 1.30 -19.19 -11.85
N GLU A 5 1.00 -18.72 -10.64
CA GLU A 5 -0.03 -19.34 -9.79
C GLU A 5 -1.43 -19.24 -10.44
N PHE A 6 -1.68 -18.17 -11.19
CA PHE A 6 -2.93 -17.96 -11.90
C PHE A 6 -3.10 -18.90 -13.10
N THR A 7 -2.05 -19.19 -13.87
CA THR A 7 -2.17 -20.04 -15.07
C THR A 7 -2.60 -21.48 -14.76
N THR A 8 -2.38 -21.96 -13.53
CA THR A 8 -2.86 -23.28 -13.07
C THR A 8 -4.13 -23.21 -12.24
N SER A 9 -4.30 -22.19 -11.39
CA SER A 9 -5.49 -22.08 -10.53
C SER A 9 -6.71 -21.48 -11.22
N GLY A 10 -6.48 -20.64 -12.24
CA GLY A 10 -7.49 -19.87 -12.95
C GLY A 10 -8.17 -18.79 -12.13
N VAL A 11 -7.71 -18.51 -10.90
CA VAL A 11 -8.34 -17.51 -10.01
C VAL A 11 -7.78 -16.12 -10.33
N LEU A 12 -8.64 -15.19 -10.74
CA LEU A 12 -8.26 -13.83 -11.06
C LEU A 12 -8.05 -12.98 -9.79
N PRO A 13 -7.38 -11.82 -9.90
CA PRO A 13 -7.22 -10.91 -8.77
C PRO A 13 -8.52 -10.47 -8.07
N THR A 14 -9.66 -10.48 -8.78
CA THR A 14 -11.00 -10.22 -8.23
C THR A 14 -11.53 -11.37 -7.36
N GLY A 15 -10.97 -12.57 -7.52
CA GLY A 15 -11.47 -13.82 -6.95
C GLY A 15 -12.32 -14.65 -7.92
N ASP A 16 -12.67 -14.10 -9.08
CA ASP A 16 -13.42 -14.80 -10.13
C ASP A 16 -12.54 -15.87 -10.80
N ARG A 17 -13.17 -16.82 -11.51
CA ARG A 17 -12.43 -17.81 -12.32
C ARG A 17 -12.43 -17.44 -13.80
N THR A 18 -11.28 -17.60 -14.44
CA THR A 18 -11.17 -17.51 -15.91
C THR A 18 -11.95 -18.64 -16.58
N ALA A 19 -12.46 -18.35 -17.78
CA ALA A 19 -13.03 -19.35 -18.68
C ALA A 19 -12.00 -19.92 -19.67
N LEU A 20 -10.78 -19.35 -19.71
CA LEU A 20 -9.73 -19.79 -20.61
C LEU A 20 -9.12 -21.13 -20.17
N PRO A 21 -8.64 -21.96 -21.10
CA PRO A 21 -7.94 -23.19 -20.76
C PRO A 21 -6.68 -22.94 -19.94
N LEU A 22 -6.49 -23.71 -18.88
CA LEU A 22 -5.40 -23.57 -17.92
C LEU A 22 -4.20 -24.47 -18.27
N LEU A 23 -3.05 -24.16 -17.67
CA LEU A 23 -1.93 -25.09 -17.59
C LEU A 23 -2.28 -26.23 -16.63
N ALA A 24 -1.90 -27.45 -16.99
CA ALA A 24 -1.87 -28.55 -16.04
C ALA A 24 -0.74 -28.30 -15.03
N GLU A 25 -0.93 -28.78 -13.79
CA GLU A 25 0.04 -28.59 -12.70
C GLU A 25 1.45 -29.12 -13.06
N GLN A 26 1.52 -30.16 -13.89
CA GLN A 26 2.77 -30.76 -14.36
C GLN A 26 3.45 -29.97 -15.48
N GLU A 27 2.72 -29.09 -16.16
CA GLU A 27 3.22 -28.23 -17.25
C GLU A 27 3.78 -26.91 -16.71
N GLU A 28 3.39 -26.48 -15.50
CA GLU A 28 3.89 -25.26 -14.86
C GLU A 28 5.43 -25.22 -14.82
N ARG A 29 6.05 -26.36 -14.47
CA ARG A 29 7.51 -26.51 -14.43
C ARG A 29 8.20 -26.31 -15.78
N LEU A 30 7.49 -26.45 -16.90
CA LEU A 30 8.07 -26.25 -18.24
C LEU A 30 8.41 -24.78 -18.49
N LEU A 31 7.73 -23.85 -17.81
CA LEU A 31 8.07 -22.42 -17.87
C LEU A 31 9.38 -22.09 -17.14
N LEU A 32 9.82 -22.94 -16.22
CA LEU A 32 11.08 -22.83 -15.48
C LEU A 32 12.25 -23.54 -16.18
N LEU A 33 11.99 -24.29 -17.25
CA LEU A 33 13.01 -25.01 -17.99
C LEU A 33 13.21 -24.41 -19.38
N PRO A 34 14.46 -24.34 -19.89
CA PRO A 34 14.74 -24.01 -21.29
C PRO A 34 13.94 -24.90 -22.25
N SER A 35 13.40 -24.33 -23.33
CA SER A 35 12.54 -25.10 -24.24
C SER A 35 13.31 -26.14 -25.05
N ASP A 36 14.61 -25.94 -25.27
CA ASP A 36 15.50 -26.95 -25.87
C ASP A 36 15.61 -28.24 -25.05
N ALA A 37 15.43 -28.18 -23.73
CA ALA A 37 15.53 -29.31 -22.84
C ALA A 37 14.29 -30.22 -22.84
N TRP A 38 13.11 -29.70 -23.19
CA TRP A 38 11.85 -30.45 -23.07
C TRP A 38 10.98 -30.46 -24.34
N ALA A 39 11.26 -29.59 -25.32
CA ALA A 39 10.60 -29.58 -26.63
C ALA A 39 11.60 -29.58 -27.80
N PRO A 40 12.60 -30.48 -27.85
CA PRO A 40 13.71 -30.42 -28.81
C PRO A 40 13.28 -30.49 -30.29
N GLU A 41 12.07 -31.00 -30.56
CA GLU A 41 11.51 -31.13 -31.91
C GLU A 41 10.77 -29.88 -32.39
N SER A 42 10.57 -28.87 -31.53
CA SER A 42 9.86 -27.65 -31.90
C SER A 42 10.78 -26.59 -32.52
N PRO A 43 10.33 -25.82 -33.51
CA PRO A 43 11.11 -24.71 -34.06
C PRO A 43 11.16 -23.52 -33.09
N GLY A 44 12.27 -22.77 -33.09
CA GLY A 44 12.41 -21.53 -32.30
C GLY A 44 12.76 -21.72 -30.82
N LEU A 45 13.54 -22.76 -30.50
CA LEU A 45 13.96 -23.09 -29.14
C LEU A 45 14.82 -21.99 -28.51
N SER A 46 14.76 -21.92 -27.18
CA SER A 46 15.60 -21.05 -26.37
C SER A 46 16.33 -21.84 -25.31
N SER A 47 17.60 -21.48 -25.08
CA SER A 47 18.45 -21.98 -24.01
C SER A 47 18.17 -21.32 -22.65
N GLN A 48 17.28 -20.32 -22.62
CA GLN A 48 16.78 -19.71 -21.39
C GLN A 48 15.33 -20.14 -21.15
N SER A 49 14.95 -20.30 -19.88
CA SER A 49 13.55 -20.55 -19.54
C SER A 49 12.68 -19.33 -19.85
N THR A 50 11.39 -19.55 -20.10
CA THR A 50 10.43 -18.47 -20.34
C THR A 50 10.36 -17.52 -19.12
N LEU A 51 10.43 -18.06 -17.90
CA LEU A 51 10.40 -17.22 -16.70
C LEU A 51 11.67 -16.41 -16.53
N ASP A 52 12.86 -16.94 -16.84
CA ASP A 52 14.10 -16.16 -16.78
C ASP A 52 14.07 -14.98 -17.77
N GLN A 53 13.54 -15.20 -18.97
CA GLN A 53 13.35 -14.14 -19.97
C GLN A 53 12.40 -13.05 -19.46
N ILE A 54 11.27 -13.44 -18.85
CA ILE A 54 10.30 -12.51 -18.24
C ILE A 54 10.94 -11.75 -17.07
N MET A 55 11.67 -12.43 -16.19
CA MET A 55 12.33 -11.81 -15.05
C MET A 55 13.41 -10.81 -15.49
N ALA A 56 14.14 -11.11 -16.56
CA ALA A 56 15.10 -10.17 -17.14
C ALA A 56 14.45 -8.88 -17.66
N LEU A 57 13.20 -8.94 -18.15
CA LEU A 57 12.45 -7.75 -18.57
C LEU A 57 11.96 -6.90 -17.38
N ILE A 58 11.67 -7.53 -16.24
CA ILE A 58 11.12 -6.86 -15.06
C ILE A 58 12.24 -6.29 -14.18
N ASP A 59 13.24 -7.11 -13.86
CA ASP A 59 14.29 -6.81 -12.89
C ASP A 59 15.67 -6.59 -13.52
N GLY A 60 15.82 -6.87 -14.82
CA GLY A 60 17.09 -6.71 -15.53
C GLY A 60 17.43 -5.25 -15.87
N PRO A 61 18.64 -5.00 -16.40
CA PRO A 61 19.12 -3.67 -16.76
C PRO A 61 18.19 -2.94 -17.75
N GLU A 62 17.58 -3.70 -18.65
CA GLU A 62 16.61 -3.18 -19.61
C GLU A 62 15.31 -2.69 -18.96
N GLY A 63 14.82 -3.38 -17.93
CA GLY A 63 13.68 -2.94 -17.13
C GLY A 63 14.00 -1.70 -16.30
N SER A 64 15.21 -1.65 -15.71
CA SER A 64 15.69 -0.49 -14.94
C SER A 64 15.79 0.78 -15.79
N ASN A 65 16.32 0.67 -17.02
CA ASN A 65 16.43 1.79 -17.97
C ASN A 65 15.07 2.30 -18.46
N ARG A 66 14.01 1.49 -18.35
CA ARG A 66 12.63 1.85 -18.70
C ARG A 66 11.87 2.49 -17.53
N ALA A 67 12.43 2.51 -16.32
CA ALA A 67 11.79 3.12 -15.16
C ALA A 67 12.06 4.62 -15.07
N CYS A 68 11.01 5.45 -15.13
CA CYS A 68 11.13 6.87 -14.80
C CYS A 68 11.36 7.05 -13.29
N ARG A 69 12.38 7.82 -12.92
CA ARG A 69 12.70 8.11 -11.51
C ARG A 69 11.57 8.89 -10.85
N VAL A 70 11.17 8.45 -9.67
CA VAL A 70 10.16 9.12 -8.84
C VAL A 70 10.58 9.04 -7.37
N GLY A 71 10.11 9.96 -6.53
CA GLY A 71 10.38 9.92 -5.10
C GLY A 71 9.91 8.61 -4.45
N HIS A 72 10.65 8.14 -3.44
CA HIS A 72 10.38 6.86 -2.77
C HIS A 72 8.96 6.77 -2.19
N ASN A 73 8.40 7.90 -1.76
CA ASN A 73 7.02 7.99 -1.28
C ASN A 73 6.00 7.59 -2.35
N ILE A 74 6.19 8.03 -3.60
CA ILE A 74 5.31 7.67 -4.73
C ILE A 74 5.59 6.22 -5.16
N TYR A 75 6.86 5.80 -5.17
CA TYR A 75 7.23 4.43 -5.52
C TYR A 75 6.63 3.40 -4.55
N ALA A 76 6.75 3.63 -3.24
CA ALA A 76 6.18 2.76 -2.21
C ALA A 76 4.65 2.75 -2.26
N LEU A 77 4.02 3.91 -2.45
CA LEU A 77 2.57 3.99 -2.61
C LEU A 77 2.10 3.26 -3.88
N LYS A 78 2.83 3.41 -5.01
CA LYS A 78 2.56 2.68 -6.26
C LYS A 78 2.59 1.17 -6.02
N ARG A 79 3.62 0.64 -5.36
CA ARG A 79 3.72 -0.81 -5.05
C ARG A 79 2.52 -1.30 -4.24
N ARG A 80 2.07 -0.52 -3.25
CA ARG A 80 0.88 -0.86 -2.47
C ARG A 80 -0.39 -0.87 -3.33
N LEU A 81 -0.61 0.18 -4.10
CA LEU A 81 -1.79 0.29 -4.97
C LEU A 81 -1.81 -0.81 -6.04
N TRP A 82 -0.65 -1.19 -6.58
CA TRP A 82 -0.49 -2.26 -7.56
C TRP A 82 -1.01 -3.62 -7.06
N GLU A 83 -0.86 -3.87 -5.76
CA GLU A 83 -1.39 -5.07 -5.10
C GLU A 83 -2.84 -4.90 -4.61
N GLY A 84 -3.50 -3.80 -4.97
CA GLY A 84 -4.86 -3.49 -4.55
C GLY A 84 -4.97 -3.14 -3.05
N HIS A 85 -3.85 -2.81 -2.40
CA HIS A 85 -3.85 -2.38 -1.01
C HIS A 85 -4.21 -0.90 -0.87
N PRO A 86 -5.04 -0.51 0.11
CA PRO A 86 -5.33 0.89 0.36
C PRO A 86 -4.06 1.63 0.83
N PRO A 87 -3.95 2.94 0.54
CA PRO A 87 -2.83 3.79 1.00
C PRO A 87 -2.66 3.78 2.53
N THR A 88 -3.79 3.76 3.24
CA THR A 88 -3.89 3.70 4.69
C THR A 88 -5.21 3.04 5.07
N SER A 89 -5.22 2.26 6.16
CA SER A 89 -6.44 1.66 6.71
C SER A 89 -7.44 2.71 7.21
N THR A 90 -8.73 2.42 7.16
CA THR A 90 -9.81 3.27 7.69
C THR A 90 -9.63 3.60 9.18
N ALA A 91 -9.17 2.64 9.99
CA ALA A 91 -8.85 2.88 11.41
C ALA A 91 -7.79 3.96 11.60
N THR A 92 -6.67 3.84 10.88
CA THR A 92 -5.56 4.80 10.91
C THR A 92 -6.03 6.18 10.46
N MET A 93 -6.87 6.23 9.42
CA MET A 93 -7.50 7.46 8.95
C MET A 93 -8.29 8.13 10.08
N ARG A 94 -9.26 7.44 10.67
CA ARG A 94 -10.12 8.00 11.74
C ARG A 94 -9.31 8.55 12.90
N VAL A 95 -8.33 7.78 13.39
CA VAL A 95 -7.46 8.21 14.51
C VAL A 95 -6.62 9.43 14.17
N SER A 96 -6.08 9.51 12.94
CA SER A 96 -5.28 10.67 12.52
C SER A 96 -6.10 11.96 12.38
N GLN A 97 -7.42 11.81 12.23
CA GLN A 97 -8.33 12.90 11.88
C GLN A 97 -9.16 13.42 13.07
N THR A 98 -9.18 12.75 14.23
CA THR A 98 -10.17 13.00 15.30
C THR A 98 -10.16 14.37 16.00
N ARG A 99 -9.17 15.25 15.86
CA ARG A 99 -9.12 16.47 16.74
C ARG A 99 -8.72 17.82 16.13
N HIS A 100 -8.07 17.91 14.97
CA HIS A 100 -7.51 19.20 14.48
C HIS A 100 -7.65 19.41 12.95
N SER A 101 -7.69 20.69 12.52
CA SER A 101 -7.66 21.12 11.11
C SER A 101 -6.46 20.55 10.33
N ILE A 102 -5.32 20.38 11.02
CA ILE A 102 -4.10 19.71 10.52
C ILE A 102 -4.38 18.29 10.00
N GLY A 103 -5.37 17.60 10.57
CA GLY A 103 -5.79 16.27 10.14
C GLY A 103 -6.49 16.26 8.79
N ILE A 104 -7.18 17.36 8.42
CA ILE A 104 -7.87 17.49 7.12
C ILE A 104 -6.84 17.74 6.02
N ASP A 105 -5.90 18.67 6.23
CA ASP A 105 -4.87 18.97 5.23
C ASP A 105 -3.98 17.75 4.97
N SER A 106 -3.62 17.01 6.02
CA SER A 106 -2.86 15.76 5.87
C SER A 106 -3.65 14.70 5.09
N ALA A 107 -4.96 14.62 5.28
CA ALA A 107 -5.82 13.70 4.53
C ALA A 107 -5.95 14.10 3.05
N ILE A 108 -6.04 15.41 2.76
CA ILE A 108 -5.98 15.93 1.39
C ILE A 108 -4.66 15.51 0.74
N GLU A 109 -3.52 15.72 1.40
CA GLU A 109 -2.21 15.30 0.87
C GLU A 109 -2.12 13.78 0.62
N GLN A 110 -2.75 12.95 1.47
CA GLN A 110 -2.81 11.50 1.24
C GLN A 110 -3.58 11.14 -0.03
N ILE A 111 -4.76 11.75 -0.22
CA ILE A 111 -5.60 11.50 -1.40
C ILE A 111 -4.90 12.05 -2.66
N THR A 112 -4.27 13.22 -2.58
CA THR A 112 -3.46 13.77 -3.67
C THR A 112 -2.32 12.82 -4.04
N ALA A 113 -1.62 12.22 -3.07
CA ALA A 113 -0.56 11.25 -3.36
C ALA A 113 -1.06 10.04 -4.16
N VAL A 114 -2.30 9.58 -3.92
CA VAL A 114 -2.93 8.54 -4.75
C VAL A 114 -3.10 9.02 -6.19
N ALA A 115 -3.70 10.20 -6.39
CA ALA A 115 -3.85 10.78 -7.73
C ALA A 115 -2.49 10.92 -8.44
N THR A 116 -1.46 11.39 -7.74
CA THR A 116 -0.10 11.56 -8.27
C THR A 116 0.52 10.24 -8.73
N VAL A 117 0.26 9.11 -8.07
CA VAL A 117 0.72 7.79 -8.56
C VAL A 117 0.15 7.52 -9.96
N PHE A 118 -1.13 7.77 -10.18
CA PHE A 118 -1.74 7.53 -11.49
C PHE A 118 -1.35 8.59 -12.52
N GLU A 119 -1.11 9.84 -12.12
CA GLU A 119 -0.52 10.84 -13.01
C GLU A 119 0.86 10.37 -13.51
N TYR A 120 1.70 9.85 -12.61
CA TYR A 120 2.99 9.23 -12.97
C TYR A 120 2.81 8.05 -13.93
N LEU A 121 1.90 7.10 -13.63
CA LEU A 121 1.65 5.94 -14.49
C LEU A 121 1.12 6.33 -15.88
N ASN A 122 0.39 7.44 -15.97
CA ASN A 122 -0.14 7.98 -17.22
C ASN A 122 0.82 8.92 -17.95
N LEU A 123 2.04 9.14 -17.47
CA LEU A 123 3.05 9.86 -18.24
C LEU A 123 3.30 9.10 -19.56
N PRO A 124 3.37 9.78 -20.72
CA PRO A 124 3.62 9.13 -22.00
C PRO A 124 4.81 8.15 -22.02
N PRO A 125 6.00 8.47 -21.47
CA PRO A 125 7.10 7.51 -21.42
C PRO A 125 6.78 6.29 -20.53
N VAL A 126 6.17 6.50 -19.35
CA VAL A 126 5.85 5.41 -18.41
C VAL A 126 4.81 4.47 -18.99
N SER A 127 3.71 5.01 -19.52
CA SER A 127 2.63 4.21 -20.12
C SER A 127 3.07 3.46 -21.38
N THR A 128 3.94 4.06 -22.20
CA THR A 128 4.58 3.38 -23.33
C THR A 128 5.46 2.23 -22.85
N ASN A 129 6.32 2.47 -21.86
CA ASN A 129 7.21 1.42 -21.34
C ASN A 129 6.43 0.26 -20.69
N MET A 130 5.36 0.55 -19.96
CA MET A 130 4.47 -0.48 -19.40
C MET A 130 3.86 -1.35 -20.52
N ARG A 131 3.34 -0.73 -21.57
CA ARG A 131 2.75 -1.41 -22.73
C ARG A 131 3.77 -2.25 -23.48
N SER A 132 4.94 -1.69 -23.77
CA SER A 132 6.03 -2.39 -24.44
C SER A 132 6.49 -3.60 -23.63
N THR A 133 6.65 -3.45 -22.32
CA THR A 133 7.03 -4.56 -21.43
C THR A 133 5.94 -5.64 -21.39
N PHE A 134 4.67 -5.25 -21.30
CA PHE A 134 3.55 -6.20 -21.38
C PHE A 134 3.57 -6.99 -22.70
N ASN A 135 3.77 -6.31 -23.84
CA ASN A 135 3.77 -6.96 -25.15
C ASN A 135 4.96 -7.90 -25.33
N LEU A 136 6.15 -7.52 -24.85
CA LEU A 136 7.32 -8.41 -24.87
C LEU A 136 7.11 -9.67 -24.03
N ILE A 137 6.52 -9.53 -22.83
CA ILE A 137 6.14 -10.70 -22.02
C ILE A 137 5.14 -11.58 -22.79
N ALA A 138 4.15 -10.98 -23.46
CA ALA A 138 3.21 -11.71 -24.28
C ALA A 138 3.89 -12.49 -25.42
N ASP A 139 4.94 -11.93 -26.04
CA ASP A 139 5.71 -12.62 -27.08
C ASP A 139 6.45 -13.86 -26.55
N HIS A 140 7.06 -13.76 -25.36
CA HIS A 140 7.69 -14.90 -24.69
C HIS A 140 6.69 -15.98 -24.30
N LEU A 141 5.51 -15.58 -23.82
CA LEU A 141 4.42 -16.49 -23.47
C LEU A 141 3.83 -17.17 -24.69
N GLU A 142 3.69 -16.48 -25.82
CA GLU A 142 3.25 -17.07 -27.08
C GLU A 142 4.22 -18.14 -27.59
N ALA A 143 5.53 -17.91 -27.44
CA ALA A 143 6.53 -18.92 -27.78
C ALA A 143 6.38 -20.17 -26.93
N ALA A 144 6.25 -20.01 -25.60
CA ALA A 144 6.01 -21.13 -24.69
C ALA A 144 4.69 -21.85 -25.00
N GLU A 145 3.62 -21.10 -25.26
CA GLU A 145 2.30 -21.63 -25.63
C GLU A 145 2.38 -22.54 -26.86
N ARG A 146 3.09 -22.13 -27.91
CA ARG A 146 3.29 -22.93 -29.12
C ARG A 146 3.94 -24.28 -28.80
N HIS A 147 4.97 -24.30 -27.96
CA HIS A 147 5.67 -25.51 -27.57
C HIS A 147 4.79 -26.44 -26.72
N ILE A 148 4.04 -25.89 -25.76
CA ILE A 148 3.16 -26.68 -24.89
C ILE A 148 1.99 -27.24 -25.70
N ASN A 149 1.38 -26.46 -26.59
CA ASN A 149 0.31 -26.95 -27.45
C ASN A 149 0.78 -28.03 -28.42
N ALA A 150 2.01 -27.95 -28.95
CA ALA A 150 2.60 -29.02 -29.75
C ALA A 150 2.78 -30.31 -28.92
N LEU A 151 3.27 -30.18 -27.68
CA LEU A 151 3.39 -31.31 -26.76
C LEU A 151 2.02 -31.96 -26.46
N ARG A 152 1.00 -31.14 -26.18
CA ARG A 152 -0.38 -31.62 -25.97
C ARG A 152 -0.89 -32.38 -27.19
N ALA A 153 -0.71 -31.83 -28.39
CA ALA A 153 -1.13 -32.48 -29.64
C ALA A 153 -0.44 -33.85 -29.81
N ASN A 154 0.86 -33.96 -29.55
CA ASN A 154 1.60 -35.22 -29.61
C ASN A 154 1.12 -36.25 -28.58
N GLN A 155 0.58 -35.79 -27.45
CA GLN A 155 -0.02 -36.62 -26.40
C GLN A 155 -1.53 -36.91 -26.62
N GLY A 156 -2.10 -36.48 -27.75
CA GLY A 156 -3.53 -36.63 -28.04
C GLY A 156 -4.44 -35.72 -27.19
N GLN A 157 -3.88 -34.70 -26.55
CA GLN A 157 -4.61 -33.70 -25.78
C GLN A 157 -4.99 -32.48 -26.64
N PRO A 158 -6.08 -31.76 -26.33
CA PRO A 158 -6.49 -30.60 -27.10
C PRO A 158 -5.48 -29.44 -26.96
N PRO A 159 -4.93 -28.92 -28.08
CA PRO A 159 -3.96 -27.82 -28.09
C PRO A 159 -4.67 -26.45 -27.98
N SER A 160 -5.43 -26.24 -26.92
CA SER A 160 -6.27 -25.05 -26.73
C SER A 160 -5.71 -24.03 -25.73
N LEU A 161 -4.47 -24.21 -25.25
CA LEU A 161 -3.86 -23.27 -24.31
C LEU A 161 -3.71 -21.90 -24.95
N ASN A 162 -4.07 -20.85 -24.20
CA ASN A 162 -3.93 -19.45 -24.61
C ASN A 162 -3.26 -18.63 -23.49
N LEU A 163 -1.94 -18.75 -23.35
CA LEU A 163 -1.14 -18.03 -22.35
C LEU A 163 -1.16 -16.53 -22.60
N VAL A 164 -1.23 -16.08 -23.86
CA VAL A 164 -1.33 -14.65 -24.18
C VAL A 164 -2.66 -14.07 -23.68
N GLY A 165 -3.76 -14.80 -23.88
CA GLY A 165 -5.09 -14.43 -23.38
C GLY A 165 -5.16 -14.46 -21.85
N LEU A 166 -4.56 -15.46 -21.21
CA LEU A 166 -4.43 -15.52 -19.76
C LEU A 166 -3.64 -14.31 -19.22
N TRP A 167 -2.54 -13.94 -19.86
CA TRP A 167 -1.74 -12.78 -19.47
C TRP A 167 -2.51 -11.45 -19.59
N GLU A 168 -3.21 -11.26 -20.71
CA GLU A 168 -4.11 -10.13 -20.91
C GLU A 168 -5.15 -10.06 -19.79
N GLU A 169 -5.89 -11.15 -19.56
CA GLU A 169 -6.99 -11.17 -18.62
C GLU A 169 -6.52 -10.93 -17.19
N PHE A 170 -5.37 -11.52 -16.82
CA PHE A 170 -4.75 -11.34 -15.52
C PHE A 170 -4.35 -9.88 -15.29
N ILE A 171 -3.63 -9.26 -16.23
CA ILE A 171 -3.15 -7.87 -16.09
C ILE A 171 -4.29 -6.88 -16.16
N ARG A 172 -5.25 -7.09 -17.06
CA ARG A 172 -6.47 -6.27 -17.12
C ARG A 172 -7.21 -6.30 -15.80
N THR A 173 -7.39 -7.49 -15.23
CA THR A 173 -8.06 -7.61 -13.94
C THR A 173 -7.23 -7.00 -12.81
N LYS A 174 -5.90 -7.13 -12.84
CA LYS A 174 -5.01 -6.46 -11.88
C LYS A 174 -5.11 -4.94 -11.96
N PHE A 175 -5.14 -4.35 -13.16
CA PHE A 175 -5.36 -2.91 -13.34
C PHE A 175 -6.75 -2.48 -12.89
N GLN A 176 -7.79 -3.28 -13.16
CA GLN A 176 -9.15 -3.00 -12.68
C GLN A 176 -9.21 -2.97 -11.15
N VAL A 177 -8.60 -3.94 -10.46
CA VAL A 177 -8.54 -3.97 -8.98
C VAL A 177 -7.75 -2.79 -8.45
N MET A 178 -6.58 -2.50 -9.02
CA MET A 178 -5.73 -1.36 -8.63
C MET A 178 -6.49 -0.03 -8.77
N VAL A 179 -7.04 0.25 -9.95
CA VAL A 179 -7.76 1.50 -10.25
C VAL A 179 -9.05 1.58 -9.44
N GLY A 180 -9.83 0.51 -9.40
CA GLY A 180 -11.13 0.46 -8.72
C GLY A 180 -11.00 0.70 -7.22
N ARG A 181 -10.07 0.01 -6.55
CA ARG A 181 -9.86 0.20 -5.11
C ARG A 181 -9.25 1.54 -4.78
N ALA A 182 -8.26 2.01 -5.54
CA ALA A 182 -7.65 3.31 -5.30
C ALA A 182 -8.65 4.45 -5.48
N HIS A 183 -9.46 4.39 -6.52
CA HIS A 183 -10.50 5.38 -6.82
C HIS A 183 -11.60 5.36 -5.76
N ALA A 184 -12.16 4.18 -5.44
CA ALA A 184 -13.19 4.05 -4.40
C ALA A 184 -12.69 4.56 -3.05
N TRP A 185 -11.49 4.13 -2.63
CA TRP A 185 -10.87 4.61 -1.41
C TRP A 185 -10.74 6.15 -1.41
N ALA A 186 -10.22 6.75 -2.49
CA ALA A 186 -10.04 8.19 -2.57
C ALA A 186 -11.37 8.96 -2.51
N ILE A 187 -12.40 8.51 -3.23
CA ILE A 187 -13.72 9.15 -3.24
C ILE A 187 -14.42 9.00 -1.88
N ASP A 188 -14.40 7.82 -1.28
CA ASP A 188 -14.96 7.60 0.07
C ASP A 188 -14.32 8.55 1.09
N HIS A 189 -13.01 8.80 0.97
CA HIS A 189 -12.29 9.70 1.85
C HIS A 189 -12.62 11.17 1.56
N VAL A 190 -12.74 11.57 0.29
CA VAL A 190 -13.22 12.90 -0.09
C VAL A 190 -14.62 13.16 0.49
N ASP A 191 -15.54 12.19 0.35
CA ASP A 191 -16.91 12.33 0.82
C ASP A 191 -17.01 12.32 2.34
N PHE A 192 -16.22 11.50 3.03
CA PHE A 192 -16.09 11.56 4.49
C PHE A 192 -15.63 12.95 4.96
N LEU A 193 -14.61 13.53 4.32
CA LEU A 193 -14.11 14.87 4.66
C LEU A 193 -15.16 15.95 4.35
N ARG A 194 -15.90 15.84 3.25
CA ARG A 194 -17.00 16.75 2.91
C ARG A 194 -18.10 16.72 3.96
N GLN A 195 -18.57 15.54 4.36
CA GLN A 195 -19.59 15.38 5.40
C GLN A 195 -19.13 16.01 6.71
N ARG A 196 -17.87 15.80 7.09
CA ARG A 196 -17.29 16.39 8.29
C ARG A 196 -17.21 17.91 8.21
N LEU A 197 -16.74 18.47 7.10
CA LEU A 197 -16.69 19.93 6.92
C LEU A 197 -18.08 20.54 6.96
N THR A 198 -19.10 19.87 6.40
CA THR A 198 -20.50 20.31 6.49
C THR A 198 -20.99 20.32 7.93
N ALA A 199 -20.67 19.29 8.72
CA ALA A 199 -21.01 19.25 10.14
C ALA A 199 -20.29 20.32 10.97
N LEU A 200 -19.06 20.70 10.59
CA LEU A 200 -18.31 21.80 11.23
C LEU A 200 -18.88 23.16 10.85
N ALA A 201 -19.22 23.37 9.57
CA ALA A 201 -19.80 24.61 9.08
C ALA A 201 -21.16 24.93 9.73
N GLY A 202 -21.93 23.91 10.12
CA GLY A 202 -23.17 24.09 10.91
C GLY A 202 -22.94 24.55 12.35
N LYS A 203 -21.70 24.54 12.85
CA LYS A 203 -21.33 24.90 14.23
C LYS A 203 -20.49 26.17 14.34
N THR A 204 -19.99 26.70 13.23
CA THR A 204 -19.14 27.90 13.19
C THR A 204 -19.94 29.20 13.24
N SER A 205 -19.26 30.31 13.55
CA SER A 205 -19.83 31.66 13.57
C SER A 205 -20.65 31.99 12.30
N THR A 206 -21.72 32.76 12.46
CA THR A 206 -22.53 33.29 11.35
C THR A 206 -21.82 34.39 10.58
N ASP A 207 -20.75 34.97 11.11
CA ASP A 207 -19.96 36.00 10.44
C ASP A 207 -19.16 35.41 9.25
N PRO A 208 -19.51 35.74 7.99
CA PRO A 208 -18.86 35.19 6.81
C PRO A 208 -17.39 35.61 6.65
N THR A 209 -16.92 36.61 7.39
CA THR A 209 -15.55 37.13 7.33
C THR A 209 -14.61 36.50 8.36
N ALA A 210 -15.15 35.78 9.36
CA ALA A 210 -14.38 35.10 10.38
C ALA A 210 -13.28 34.19 9.78
N PRO A 211 -12.06 34.16 10.35
CA PRO A 211 -10.95 33.34 9.86
C PRO A 211 -11.30 31.86 9.69
N GLU A 212 -12.10 31.31 10.61
CA GLU A 212 -12.59 29.93 10.57
C GLU A 212 -13.45 29.67 9.32
N ASN A 213 -14.35 30.59 9.00
CA ASN A 213 -15.20 30.50 7.81
C ASN A 213 -14.39 30.66 6.51
N LYS A 214 -13.29 31.43 6.53
CA LYS A 214 -12.35 31.48 5.41
C LYS A 214 -11.61 30.14 5.23
N ALA A 215 -11.12 29.54 6.31
CA ALA A 215 -10.45 28.25 6.28
C ALA A 215 -11.36 27.12 5.77
N LEU A 216 -12.59 27.05 6.28
CA LEU A 216 -13.59 26.09 5.81
C LEU A 216 -13.88 26.23 4.32
N ARG A 217 -14.00 27.47 3.80
CA ARG A 217 -14.19 27.71 2.35
C ARG A 217 -13.04 27.15 1.52
N THR A 218 -11.80 27.44 1.93
CA THR A 218 -10.61 26.95 1.23
C THR A 218 -10.59 25.42 1.23
N GLN A 219 -10.91 24.78 2.36
CA GLN A 219 -10.97 23.32 2.46
C GLN A 219 -12.09 22.71 1.62
N PHE A 220 -13.28 23.31 1.58
CA PHE A 220 -14.36 22.85 0.70
C PHE A 220 -13.98 22.94 -0.78
N SER A 221 -13.40 24.06 -1.22
CA SER A 221 -12.92 24.20 -2.59
C SER A 221 -11.88 23.13 -2.92
N ALA A 222 -10.92 22.92 -2.02
CA ALA A 222 -9.89 21.90 -2.18
C ALA A 222 -10.50 20.49 -2.32
N LEU A 223 -11.55 20.14 -1.56
CA LEU A 223 -12.22 18.83 -1.68
C LEU A 223 -13.07 18.70 -2.96
N ILE A 224 -13.60 19.79 -3.51
CA ILE A 224 -14.25 19.77 -4.82
C ILE A 224 -13.20 19.45 -5.89
N ASP A 225 -12.10 20.20 -5.89
CA ASP A 225 -11.03 20.07 -6.87
C ASP A 225 -10.34 18.70 -6.77
N LEU A 226 -10.17 18.20 -5.55
CA LEU A 226 -9.61 16.89 -5.27
C LEU A 226 -10.52 15.76 -5.78
N GLY A 227 -11.83 15.85 -5.59
CA GLY A 227 -12.78 14.87 -6.16
C GLY A 227 -12.70 14.81 -7.69
N ALA A 228 -12.66 15.98 -8.34
CA ALA A 228 -12.46 16.07 -9.79
C ALA A 228 -11.09 15.53 -10.23
N MET A 229 -10.03 15.82 -9.46
CA MET A 229 -8.68 15.32 -9.70
C MET A 229 -8.64 13.80 -9.65
N VAL A 230 -9.24 13.17 -8.65
CA VAL A 230 -9.31 11.71 -8.51
C VAL A 230 -10.05 11.10 -9.70
N ASP A 231 -11.19 11.68 -10.11
CA ASP A 231 -11.97 11.17 -11.23
C ASP A 231 -11.19 11.15 -12.55
N LYS A 232 -10.44 12.21 -12.84
CA LYS A 232 -9.71 12.37 -14.10
C LYS A 232 -8.33 11.67 -14.14
N SER A 233 -7.69 11.51 -12.98
CA SER A 233 -6.32 10.98 -12.88
C SER A 233 -6.24 9.49 -12.59
N VAL A 234 -7.11 8.95 -11.71
CA VAL A 234 -7.04 7.55 -11.25
C VAL A 234 -7.59 6.60 -12.30
N TRP A 235 -6.81 6.37 -13.35
CA TRP A 235 -7.20 5.61 -14.53
C TRP A 235 -5.97 4.96 -15.16
N LEU A 236 -6.12 3.78 -15.76
CA LEU A 236 -5.11 3.14 -16.58
C LEU A 236 -5.74 2.69 -17.89
N CYS A 237 -5.18 3.15 -19.01
CA CYS A 237 -5.64 2.74 -20.34
C CYS A 237 -4.81 1.53 -20.81
N MET A 238 -5.49 0.53 -21.39
CA MET A 238 -4.87 -0.65 -21.97
C MET A 238 -4.89 -0.66 -23.50
N GLU A 239 -5.18 0.48 -24.14
CA GLU A 239 -5.15 0.57 -25.59
C GLU A 239 -3.75 0.27 -26.14
N GLY A 240 -3.68 -0.65 -27.11
CA GLY A 240 -2.44 -1.16 -27.70
C GLY A 240 -1.70 -2.22 -26.89
N TYR A 241 -2.29 -2.72 -25.79
CA TYR A 241 -1.82 -3.93 -25.12
C TYR A 241 -2.28 -5.13 -25.94
N ARG A 242 -1.38 -6.08 -26.22
CA ARG A 242 -1.65 -7.27 -27.04
C ARG A 242 -2.80 -8.09 -26.44
N GLY A 243 -3.77 -8.47 -27.27
CA GLY A 243 -4.96 -9.21 -26.84
C GLY A 243 -6.08 -8.35 -26.24
N TYR A 244 -5.80 -7.13 -25.78
CA TYR A 244 -6.84 -6.25 -25.23
C TYR A 244 -7.67 -5.61 -26.34
N GLN A 245 -8.97 -5.76 -26.25
CA GLN A 245 -9.94 -5.04 -27.07
C GLN A 245 -10.72 -4.09 -26.18
N SER A 246 -10.74 -2.81 -26.53
CA SER A 246 -11.55 -1.84 -25.80
C SER A 246 -13.02 -2.28 -25.90
N PRO A 247 -13.76 -2.32 -24.77
CA PRO A 247 -15.21 -2.41 -24.84
C PRO A 247 -15.71 -1.31 -25.77
N SER A 248 -16.67 -1.63 -26.63
CA SER A 248 -17.31 -0.62 -27.48
C SER A 248 -17.74 0.54 -26.58
N PRO A 249 -17.34 1.79 -26.89
CA PRO A 249 -17.78 2.94 -26.10
C PRO A 249 -19.29 2.90 -25.96
N HIS A 250 -19.81 3.27 -24.79
CA HIS A 250 -21.24 3.56 -24.66
C HIS A 250 -21.68 4.42 -25.85
N ASP A 251 -22.75 4.04 -26.53
CA ASP A 251 -23.23 4.76 -27.71
C ASP A 251 -24.17 5.89 -27.24
N PRO A 252 -23.86 7.18 -27.44
CA PRO A 252 -22.67 7.74 -28.09
C PRO A 252 -21.48 7.96 -27.11
N PRO A 253 -20.22 7.80 -27.58
CA PRO A 253 -19.03 7.99 -26.76
C PRO A 253 -18.96 9.41 -26.21
N LEU A 254 -18.67 9.55 -24.91
CA LEU A 254 -18.42 10.86 -24.32
C LEU A 254 -17.08 11.42 -24.82
N PRO A 255 -17.09 12.50 -25.63
CA PRO A 255 -15.87 12.99 -26.27
C PRO A 255 -14.79 13.32 -25.25
N GLY A 256 -13.60 12.78 -25.48
CA GLY A 256 -12.42 13.06 -24.66
C GLY A 256 -12.36 12.35 -23.31
N LEU A 257 -13.40 11.67 -22.82
CA LEU A 257 -13.36 11.06 -21.47
C LEU A 257 -12.68 9.68 -21.41
N HIS A 258 -12.69 8.93 -22.50
CA HIS A 258 -12.15 7.57 -22.58
C HIS A 258 -10.82 7.47 -23.36
N THR A 259 -10.17 8.60 -23.60
CA THR A 259 -8.90 8.65 -24.33
C THR A 259 -7.70 8.17 -23.49
N PRO A 260 -6.70 7.51 -24.10
CA PRO A 260 -5.42 7.21 -23.45
C PRO A 260 -4.66 8.48 -23.06
N LEU A 261 -4.89 9.60 -23.74
CA LEU A 261 -4.18 10.86 -23.52
C LEU A 261 -4.72 11.60 -22.30
N SER A 262 -4.00 11.50 -21.18
CA SER A 262 -4.41 12.08 -19.88
C SER A 262 -4.81 13.55 -19.96
N MET A 263 -4.07 14.37 -20.72
CA MET A 263 -4.37 15.79 -20.90
C MET A 263 -5.72 16.06 -21.58
N ILE A 264 -6.07 15.27 -22.59
CA ILE A 264 -7.37 15.40 -23.29
C ILE A 264 -8.49 14.97 -22.35
N ARG A 265 -8.29 13.89 -21.59
CA ARG A 265 -9.24 13.42 -20.56
C ARG A 265 -9.50 14.45 -19.48
N MET A 266 -8.45 15.08 -18.97
CA MET A 266 -8.57 16.14 -17.97
C MET A 266 -9.37 17.35 -18.49
N ARG A 267 -9.14 17.76 -19.75
CA ARG A 267 -9.88 18.86 -20.38
C ARG A 267 -11.35 18.50 -20.60
N GLY A 268 -11.63 17.34 -21.19
CA GLY A 268 -12.99 16.86 -21.43
C GLY A 268 -13.83 16.76 -20.15
N TYR A 269 -13.23 16.28 -19.05
CA TYR A 269 -13.89 16.25 -17.75
C TYR A 269 -14.24 17.66 -17.24
N GLN A 270 -13.28 18.59 -17.32
CA GLN A 270 -13.47 19.95 -16.84
C GLN A 270 -14.57 20.68 -17.61
N ASP A 271 -14.56 20.56 -18.95
CA ASP A 271 -15.55 21.18 -19.82
C ASP A 271 -16.95 20.63 -19.52
N LEU A 272 -17.06 19.31 -19.32
CA LEU A 272 -18.32 18.66 -18.95
C LEU A 272 -18.82 19.13 -17.58
N LEU A 273 -17.94 19.20 -16.57
CA LEU A 273 -18.30 19.65 -15.23
C LEU A 273 -18.81 21.09 -15.23
N VAL A 274 -18.14 21.99 -15.95
CA VAL A 274 -18.60 23.38 -16.09
C VAL A 274 -19.96 23.44 -16.78
N ARG A 275 -20.15 22.67 -17.86
CA ARG A 275 -21.41 22.61 -18.59
C ARG A 275 -22.57 22.12 -17.72
N MET A 276 -22.34 21.09 -16.90
CA MET A 276 -23.38 20.49 -16.04
C MET A 276 -23.68 21.34 -14.80
N THR A 277 -22.68 21.99 -14.21
CA THR A 277 -22.88 22.76 -12.98
C THR A 277 -23.49 24.15 -13.22
N LYS A 278 -23.17 24.79 -14.35
CA LYS A 278 -23.57 26.17 -14.65
C LYS A 278 -25.08 26.43 -14.52
N PRO A 279 -26.01 25.62 -15.07
CA PRO A 279 -27.44 25.88 -14.96
C PRO A 279 -27.94 25.86 -13.51
N GLY A 280 -27.50 24.86 -12.72
CA GLY A 280 -27.86 24.74 -11.31
C GLY A 280 -27.34 25.90 -10.47
N ILE A 281 -26.07 26.29 -10.69
CA ILE A 281 -25.45 27.41 -9.97
C ILE A 281 -26.17 28.72 -10.29
N MET A 282 -26.55 28.96 -11.55
CA MET A 282 -27.32 30.15 -11.95
C MET A 282 -28.71 30.17 -11.30
N LYS A 283 -29.39 29.02 -11.19
CA LYS A 283 -30.67 28.90 -10.48
C LYS A 283 -30.53 29.22 -8.99
N ALA A 284 -29.50 28.66 -8.34
CA ALA A 284 -29.21 28.93 -6.93
C ALA A 284 -28.89 30.41 -6.68
N LEU A 285 -28.12 31.05 -7.58
CA LEU A 285 -27.78 32.46 -7.48
C LEU A 285 -29.03 33.36 -7.56
N LYS A 286 -29.95 33.05 -8.48
CA LYS A 286 -31.23 33.77 -8.63
C LYS A 286 -32.12 33.63 -7.39
N ALA A 287 -32.14 32.45 -6.77
CA ALA A 287 -32.94 32.18 -5.57
C ALA A 287 -32.36 32.78 -4.27
N THR A 288 -31.14 33.31 -4.31
CA THR A 288 -30.46 33.86 -3.13
C THR A 288 -30.78 35.36 -2.99
N PRO A 289 -31.26 35.83 -1.81
CA PRO A 289 -31.47 37.25 -1.51
C PRO A 289 -30.17 38.08 -1.63
N GLY A 290 -30.28 39.38 -1.94
CA GLY A 290 -29.15 40.32 -2.06
C GLY A 290 -29.21 41.17 -3.34
N GLU A 291 -28.70 42.39 -3.30
CA GLU A 291 -28.77 43.34 -4.42
C GLU A 291 -27.60 43.18 -5.40
N ASN A 292 -26.42 42.82 -4.91
CA ASN A 292 -25.25 42.59 -5.74
C ASN A 292 -24.75 41.13 -5.69
N SER A 293 -24.08 40.70 -6.76
CA SER A 293 -23.60 39.31 -6.88
C SER A 293 -22.60 38.96 -5.77
N ARG A 294 -21.82 39.94 -5.29
CA ARG A 294 -20.76 39.74 -4.29
C ARG A 294 -21.34 39.30 -2.95
N GLU A 295 -22.38 39.95 -2.47
CA GLU A 295 -23.13 39.57 -1.26
C GLU A 295 -23.72 38.16 -1.37
N LYS A 296 -24.27 37.81 -2.53
CA LYS A 296 -24.85 36.48 -2.78
C LYS A 296 -23.84 35.34 -2.63
N PHE A 297 -22.59 35.53 -3.06
CA PHE A 297 -21.52 34.55 -2.87
C PHE A 297 -21.17 34.31 -1.39
N HIS A 298 -21.54 35.23 -0.50
CA HIS A 298 -21.28 35.12 0.93
C HIS A 298 -22.39 34.39 1.72
N HIS A 299 -23.59 34.25 1.16
CA HIS A 299 -24.70 33.56 1.82
C HIS A 299 -24.48 32.04 1.92
N LEU A 300 -24.66 31.51 3.14
CA LEU A 300 -24.52 30.08 3.44
C LEU A 300 -25.47 29.20 2.58
N PRO A 301 -26.77 29.53 2.37
CA PRO A 301 -27.65 28.74 1.52
C PRO A 301 -27.14 28.61 0.07
N TYR A 302 -26.65 29.70 -0.53
CA TYR A 302 -26.06 29.68 -1.87
C TYR A 302 -24.84 28.75 -1.94
N ARG A 303 -23.95 28.85 -0.94
CA ARG A 303 -22.72 28.05 -0.87
C ARG A 303 -23.04 26.55 -0.75
N THR A 304 -23.97 26.20 0.12
CA THR A 304 -24.43 24.81 0.28
C THR A 304 -25.08 24.30 -0.99
N ALA A 305 -25.94 25.11 -1.64
CA ALA A 305 -26.55 24.74 -2.92
C ALA A 305 -25.49 24.51 -4.01
N ARG A 306 -24.53 25.43 -4.17
CA ARG A 306 -23.42 25.31 -5.14
C ARG A 306 -22.59 24.04 -4.90
N LEU A 307 -22.26 23.75 -3.64
CA LEU A 307 -21.51 22.56 -3.24
C LEU A 307 -22.29 21.29 -3.64
N ASN A 308 -23.56 21.19 -3.26
CA ASN A 308 -24.39 20.03 -3.56
C ASN A 308 -24.60 19.82 -5.06
N ILE A 309 -24.81 20.90 -5.83
CA ILE A 309 -24.91 20.84 -7.29
C ILE A 309 -23.61 20.28 -7.88
N THR A 310 -22.46 20.77 -7.41
CA THR A 310 -21.15 20.35 -7.93
C THR A 310 -20.87 18.89 -7.59
N ILE A 311 -21.15 18.46 -6.35
CA ILE A 311 -21.00 17.06 -5.94
C ILE A 311 -21.91 16.14 -6.79
N SER A 312 -23.17 16.53 -7.00
CA SER A 312 -24.10 15.75 -7.82
C SER A 312 -23.57 15.60 -9.25
N CYS A 313 -23.16 16.70 -9.90
CA CYS A 313 -22.61 16.65 -11.25
C CYS A 313 -21.32 15.82 -11.31
N GLN A 314 -20.43 15.90 -10.31
CA GLN A 314 -19.24 15.03 -10.25
C GLN A 314 -19.62 13.55 -10.18
N ASN A 315 -20.63 13.20 -9.37
CA ASN A 315 -21.13 11.84 -9.26
C ASN A 315 -21.71 11.33 -10.59
N ASP A 316 -22.45 12.18 -11.30
CA ASP A 316 -23.04 11.85 -12.61
C ASP A 316 -21.96 11.65 -13.68
N ILE A 317 -20.96 12.53 -13.74
CA ILE A 317 -19.82 12.41 -14.67
C ILE A 317 -19.02 11.15 -14.34
N ARG A 318 -18.77 10.86 -13.06
CA ARG A 318 -18.07 9.64 -12.64
C ARG A 318 -18.79 8.39 -13.10
N ARG A 319 -20.12 8.31 -12.92
CA ARG A 319 -20.95 7.20 -13.41
C ARG A 319 -20.89 7.08 -14.92
N GLN A 320 -20.92 8.19 -15.63
CA GLN A 320 -20.76 8.24 -17.08
C GLN A 320 -19.38 7.72 -17.55
N MET A 321 -18.30 8.03 -16.82
CA MET A 321 -16.94 7.59 -17.17
C MET A 321 -16.61 6.16 -16.78
N ARG A 322 -17.13 5.68 -15.65
CA ARG A 322 -16.71 4.41 -15.03
C ARG A 322 -17.79 3.34 -15.05
N GLY A 323 -19.01 3.71 -15.37
CA GLY A 323 -20.19 2.89 -15.11
C GLY A 323 -20.52 2.84 -13.62
N PRO A 324 -21.36 1.88 -13.21
CA PRO A 324 -21.64 1.64 -11.79
C PRO A 324 -20.37 1.20 -11.05
N PRO A 325 -20.25 1.49 -9.73
CA PRO A 325 -19.15 1.01 -8.92
C PRO A 325 -19.04 -0.52 -9.04
N LYS A 326 -17.88 -1.00 -9.50
CA LYS A 326 -17.60 -2.43 -9.61
C LYS A 326 -17.06 -2.96 -8.29
N ASP A 327 -17.56 -4.11 -7.88
CA ASP A 327 -16.98 -4.81 -6.76
C ASP A 327 -15.59 -5.37 -7.13
N CYS A 328 -14.56 -4.98 -6.38
CA CYS A 328 -13.17 -5.43 -6.61
C CYS A 328 -12.80 -6.64 -5.75
N GLY A 329 -13.79 -7.35 -5.21
CA GLY A 329 -13.59 -8.57 -4.44
C GLY A 329 -12.85 -8.36 -3.11
N VAL A 330 -12.27 -9.45 -2.62
CA VAL A 330 -11.53 -9.51 -1.34
C VAL A 330 -10.07 -9.13 -1.55
N ASP A 331 -9.38 -8.56 -0.56
CA ASP A 331 -7.95 -8.23 -0.68
C ASP A 331 -7.10 -9.45 -1.04
N LEU A 332 -6.11 -9.30 -1.94
CA LEU A 332 -5.33 -10.42 -2.48
C LEU A 332 -4.63 -11.24 -1.39
N TRP A 333 -4.08 -10.57 -0.38
CA TRP A 333 -3.43 -11.24 0.74
C TRP A 333 -4.43 -12.01 1.62
N VAL A 334 -5.66 -11.49 1.76
CA VAL A 334 -6.77 -12.18 2.46
C VAL A 334 -7.21 -13.39 1.64
N GLN A 335 -7.36 -13.26 0.32
CA GLN A 335 -7.68 -14.39 -0.57
C GLN A 335 -6.64 -15.51 -0.45
N ARG A 336 -5.34 -15.17 -0.40
CA ARG A 336 -4.27 -16.15 -0.18
C ARG A 336 -4.42 -16.91 1.14
N ILE A 337 -4.66 -16.20 2.24
CA ILE A 337 -4.87 -16.84 3.54
C ILE A 337 -6.10 -17.74 3.51
N LEU A 338 -7.20 -17.27 2.92
CA LEU A 338 -8.44 -18.05 2.81
C LEU A 338 -8.25 -19.33 2.00
N LYS A 339 -7.56 -19.26 0.86
CA LYS A 339 -7.24 -20.44 0.03
C LYS A 339 -6.52 -21.51 0.87
N ILE A 340 -5.47 -21.12 1.57
CA ILE A 340 -4.70 -22.08 2.38
C ILE A 340 -5.50 -22.54 3.61
N ALA A 341 -6.29 -21.66 4.22
CA ALA A 341 -7.17 -22.00 5.33
C ALA A 341 -8.23 -23.05 4.92
N ASP A 342 -8.82 -22.92 3.73
CA ASP A 342 -9.80 -23.87 3.22
C ASP A 342 -9.13 -25.23 2.90
N ASP A 343 -7.92 -25.23 2.33
CA ASP A 343 -7.12 -26.46 2.15
C ASP A 343 -6.86 -27.18 3.48
N VAL A 344 -6.53 -26.43 4.54
CA VAL A 344 -6.30 -26.97 5.89
C VAL A 344 -7.60 -27.51 6.48
N ARG A 345 -8.70 -26.78 6.36
CA ARG A 345 -10.00 -27.21 6.90
C ARG A 345 -10.43 -28.55 6.33
N TRP A 346 -10.15 -28.81 5.05
CA TRP A 346 -10.58 -30.04 4.38
C TRP A 346 -9.68 -31.22 4.73
N LYS A 347 -8.40 -30.97 5.05
CA LYS A 347 -7.41 -32.02 5.30
C LYS A 347 -7.22 -32.37 6.77
N ILE A 348 -7.59 -31.47 7.70
CA ILE A 348 -7.19 -31.57 9.12
C ILE A 348 -8.40 -31.45 10.07
N PRO A 349 -8.53 -32.32 11.09
CA PRO A 349 -9.58 -32.22 12.10
C PRO A 349 -9.60 -30.86 12.82
N LYS A 350 -10.81 -30.39 13.21
CA LYS A 350 -11.02 -29.07 13.82
C LYS A 350 -10.13 -28.77 15.04
N GLU A 351 -9.78 -29.78 15.83
CA GLU A 351 -8.94 -29.60 17.01
C GLU A 351 -7.48 -29.28 16.66
N GLU A 352 -7.00 -29.83 15.55
CA GLU A 352 -5.64 -29.59 15.07
C GLU A 352 -5.52 -28.34 14.22
N GLN A 353 -6.61 -27.86 13.61
CA GLN A 353 -6.61 -26.62 12.81
C GLN A 353 -6.00 -25.42 13.55
N LYS A 354 -6.16 -25.34 14.88
CA LYS A 354 -5.55 -24.30 15.73
C LYS A 354 -4.02 -24.30 15.75
N LYS A 355 -3.39 -25.42 15.37
CA LYS A 355 -1.93 -25.57 15.25
C LYS A 355 -1.41 -25.22 13.85
N HIS A 356 -2.30 -25.03 12.87
CA HIS A 356 -1.97 -24.82 11.46
C HIS A 356 -2.26 -23.39 10.96
N GLY A 357 -2.29 -22.41 11.88
CA GLY A 357 -2.35 -21.00 11.53
C GLY A 357 -1.05 -20.50 10.90
N PHE A 358 -1.06 -19.21 10.54
CA PHE A 358 0.07 -18.48 9.98
C PHE A 358 0.43 -17.32 10.90
N GLY A 359 1.62 -16.76 10.72
CA GLY A 359 1.88 -15.44 11.27
C GLY A 359 3.34 -15.12 11.50
N LEU A 360 3.61 -14.53 12.66
CA LEU A 360 4.91 -13.94 12.98
C LEU A 360 5.40 -14.48 14.32
N VAL A 361 6.72 -14.60 14.45
CA VAL A 361 7.36 -14.86 15.74
C VAL A 361 7.57 -13.54 16.46
N ILE A 362 7.35 -13.54 17.78
CA ILE A 362 7.65 -12.41 18.64
C ILE A 362 8.57 -12.84 19.79
N TYR A 363 9.75 -12.23 19.88
CA TYR A 363 10.71 -12.46 20.96
C TYR A 363 10.49 -11.47 22.10
N ARG A 364 10.43 -11.97 23.34
CA ARG A 364 10.65 -11.16 24.55
C ARG A 364 12.15 -10.93 24.71
N LEU A 365 12.61 -9.72 24.41
CA LEU A 365 14.02 -9.34 24.57
C LEU A 365 14.24 -8.26 25.64
N GLY A 366 13.19 -7.64 26.17
CA GLY A 366 13.27 -6.68 27.27
C GLY A 366 12.49 -7.11 28.52
N SER A 367 12.73 -6.39 29.61
CA SER A 367 12.03 -6.52 30.88
C SER A 367 12.20 -7.92 31.48
N TYR A 368 13.44 -8.39 31.53
CA TYR A 368 13.79 -9.69 32.11
C TYR A 368 13.62 -9.72 33.64
N ASP A 369 13.69 -8.55 34.26
CA ASP A 369 13.50 -8.37 35.71
C ASP A 369 12.04 -8.16 36.12
N ALA A 370 11.11 -8.04 35.15
CA ALA A 370 9.69 -7.95 35.48
C ALA A 370 9.18 -9.24 36.11
N SER A 371 8.36 -9.08 37.16
CA SER A 371 7.58 -10.18 37.74
C SER A 371 6.67 -10.83 36.70
N ASP A 372 6.36 -12.11 36.90
CA ASP A 372 5.46 -12.86 36.00
C ASP A 372 4.10 -12.17 35.84
N LYS A 373 3.57 -11.57 36.90
CA LYS A 373 2.31 -10.81 36.87
C LYS A 373 2.42 -9.59 35.95
N LEU A 374 3.50 -8.82 36.07
CA LEU A 374 3.74 -7.64 35.24
C LEU A 374 3.95 -8.04 33.77
N TRP A 375 4.70 -9.12 33.54
CA TRP A 375 4.92 -9.67 32.22
C TRP A 375 3.62 -10.14 31.56
N LEU A 376 2.77 -10.89 32.27
CA LEU A 376 1.48 -11.35 31.75
C LEU A 376 0.57 -10.17 31.37
N GLU A 377 0.53 -9.12 32.18
CA GLU A 377 -0.24 -7.91 31.87
C GLU A 377 0.31 -7.15 30.66
N LEU A 378 1.63 -7.05 30.54
CA LEU A 378 2.30 -6.46 29.39
C LEU A 378 2.01 -7.25 28.10
N LYS A 379 2.19 -8.58 28.16
CA LYS A 379 1.86 -9.50 27.07
C LYS A 379 0.39 -9.37 26.65
N ARG A 380 -0.54 -9.23 27.62
CA ARG A 380 -1.96 -8.99 27.35
C ARG A 380 -2.20 -7.67 26.60
N ARG A 381 -1.57 -6.57 27.03
CA ARG A 381 -1.64 -5.26 26.36
C ARG A 381 -1.07 -5.32 24.92
N VAL A 382 0.07 -5.98 24.74
CA VAL A 382 0.67 -6.17 23.41
C VAL A 382 -0.28 -6.94 22.49
N ASN A 383 -0.80 -8.08 22.95
CA ASN A 383 -1.74 -8.89 22.17
C ASN A 383 -3.03 -8.13 21.83
N ALA A 384 -3.58 -7.36 22.78
CA ALA A 384 -4.75 -6.51 22.52
C ALA A 384 -4.45 -5.44 21.46
N SER A 385 -3.27 -4.83 21.50
CA SER A 385 -2.82 -3.85 20.51
C SER A 385 -2.63 -4.47 19.12
N LEU A 386 -2.03 -5.66 19.05
CA LEU A 386 -1.86 -6.43 17.81
C LEU A 386 -3.20 -6.96 17.26
N ALA A 387 -4.22 -7.16 18.10
CA ALA A 387 -5.55 -7.56 17.67
C ALA A 387 -6.40 -6.40 17.10
N TYR A 388 -5.97 -5.15 17.34
CA TYR A 388 -6.62 -3.93 16.87
C TYR A 388 -6.26 -3.62 15.41
N TRP A 389 -6.83 -4.41 14.49
CA TRP A 389 -6.67 -4.24 13.06
C TRP A 389 -7.91 -4.77 12.30
N GLY A 390 -7.93 -4.58 10.98
CA GLY A 390 -8.93 -5.16 10.09
C GLY A 390 -10.13 -4.27 9.76
N GLU A 391 -10.22 -3.07 10.33
CA GLU A 391 -11.26 -2.12 9.94
C GLU A 391 -11.10 -1.73 8.46
N GLY A 392 -12.17 -1.92 7.68
CA GLY A 392 -12.18 -1.71 6.23
C GLY A 392 -11.60 -2.87 5.40
N VAL A 393 -11.17 -3.97 6.04
CA VAL A 393 -10.69 -5.18 5.34
C VAL A 393 -11.84 -6.17 5.19
N ARG A 394 -12.17 -6.52 3.95
CA ARG A 394 -13.27 -7.44 3.66
C ARG A 394 -12.92 -8.87 4.09
N ARG A 395 -13.88 -9.59 4.66
CA ARG A 395 -13.71 -10.97 5.19
C ARG A 395 -12.61 -11.11 6.26
N VAL A 396 -12.27 -10.01 6.93
CA VAL A 396 -11.22 -10.06 7.96
C VAL A 396 -11.55 -11.00 9.13
N ALA A 397 -12.84 -11.13 9.47
CA ALA A 397 -13.31 -12.03 10.51
C ALA A 397 -12.99 -13.50 10.19
N ASP A 398 -12.97 -13.87 8.91
CA ASP A 398 -12.72 -15.23 8.45
C ASP A 398 -11.23 -15.61 8.59
N ILE A 399 -10.33 -14.63 8.47
CA ILE A 399 -8.88 -14.86 8.53
C ILE A 399 -8.26 -14.59 9.90
N LYS A 400 -8.87 -13.75 10.74
CA LYS A 400 -8.36 -13.45 12.10
C LYS A 400 -8.07 -14.70 12.94
N PRO A 401 -8.91 -15.75 12.94
CA PRO A 401 -8.63 -16.97 13.69
C PRO A 401 -7.40 -17.75 13.22
N TRP A 402 -6.90 -17.47 12.02
CA TRP A 402 -5.73 -18.14 11.44
C TRP A 402 -4.44 -17.37 11.65
N LEU A 403 -4.50 -16.13 12.10
CA LEU A 403 -3.33 -15.27 12.24
C LEU A 403 -2.89 -15.22 13.70
N HIS A 404 -1.66 -15.68 13.95
CA HIS A 404 -1.12 -15.85 15.29
C HIS A 404 0.25 -15.20 15.43
N VAL A 405 0.52 -14.71 16.63
CA VAL A 405 1.89 -14.41 17.06
C VAL A 405 2.42 -15.54 17.92
N HIS A 406 3.57 -16.08 17.52
CA HIS A 406 4.26 -17.15 18.23
C HIS A 406 5.28 -16.54 19.19
N TRP A 407 4.95 -16.58 20.47
CA TRP A 407 5.78 -16.00 21.53
C TRP A 407 6.97 -16.89 21.85
N ILE A 408 8.16 -16.30 21.85
CA ILE A 408 9.40 -16.92 22.30
C ILE A 408 10.00 -16.07 23.42
N ASP A 409 10.28 -16.69 24.56
CA ASP A 409 10.93 -16.00 25.67
C ASP A 409 12.46 -16.07 25.49
N GLY A 410 13.10 -14.94 25.16
CA GLY A 410 14.54 -14.87 25.00
C GLY A 410 15.30 -15.21 26.29
N LYS A 411 14.74 -14.85 27.46
CA LYS A 411 15.35 -15.14 28.77
C LYS A 411 15.45 -16.64 29.00
N ALA A 412 14.40 -17.38 28.66
CA ALA A 412 14.36 -18.84 28.78
C ALA A 412 15.34 -19.54 27.82
N LEU A 413 15.74 -18.88 26.74
CA LEU A 413 16.72 -19.36 25.76
C LEU A 413 18.16 -18.93 26.08
N GLY A 414 18.40 -18.21 27.18
CA GLY A 414 19.71 -17.65 27.51
C GLY A 414 20.16 -16.53 26.57
N ILE A 415 19.24 -15.90 25.84
CA ILE A 415 19.52 -14.71 25.03
C ILE A 415 19.64 -13.53 25.99
N ALA A 416 20.69 -12.71 25.83
CA ALA A 416 20.88 -11.52 26.66
C ALA A 416 19.81 -10.45 26.35
N GLU A 417 19.51 -9.58 27.33
CA GLU A 417 18.51 -8.53 27.15
C GLU A 417 18.89 -7.62 25.98
N ASN A 418 17.93 -7.33 25.10
CA ASN A 418 18.06 -6.57 23.86
C ASN A 418 19.06 -7.13 22.83
N ASP A 419 19.53 -8.38 22.96
CA ASP A 419 20.42 -9.02 21.97
C ASP A 419 19.64 -9.50 20.73
N ILE A 420 19.47 -8.58 19.78
CA ILE A 420 18.79 -8.82 18.50
C ILE A 420 19.54 -9.86 17.65
N GLU A 421 20.87 -9.91 17.70
CA GLU A 421 21.66 -10.80 16.86
C GLU A 421 21.56 -12.26 17.33
N ALA A 422 21.53 -12.50 18.64
CA ALA A 422 21.20 -13.82 19.18
C ALA A 422 19.79 -14.26 18.80
N ALA A 423 18.80 -13.35 18.86
CA ALA A 423 17.45 -13.63 18.41
C ALA A 423 17.39 -13.97 16.90
N LYS A 424 18.11 -13.25 16.05
CA LYS A 424 18.24 -13.56 14.61
C LYS A 424 18.80 -14.97 14.38
N ARG A 425 19.90 -15.34 15.07
CA ARG A 425 20.50 -16.68 14.96
C ARG A 425 19.53 -17.78 15.38
N HIS A 426 18.79 -17.58 16.46
CA HIS A 426 17.77 -18.54 16.90
C HIS A 426 16.61 -18.62 15.90
N PHE A 427 16.11 -17.48 15.43
CA PHE A 427 15.00 -17.40 14.50
C PHE A 427 15.26 -18.13 13.18
N ARG A 428 16.47 -18.01 12.60
CA ARG A 428 16.81 -18.76 11.37
C ARG A 428 16.59 -20.27 11.54
N LYS A 429 16.98 -20.85 12.69
CA LYS A 429 16.74 -22.27 13.00
C LYS A 429 15.25 -22.61 13.13
N VAL A 430 14.45 -21.69 13.67
CA VAL A 430 12.99 -21.85 13.78
C VAL A 430 12.33 -21.75 12.40
N ALA A 431 12.78 -20.80 11.57
CA ALA A 431 12.30 -20.57 10.22
C ALA A 431 12.60 -21.75 9.29
N GLU A 432 13.80 -22.35 9.39
CA GLU A 432 14.17 -23.56 8.62
C GLU A 432 13.22 -24.74 8.89
N ARG A 433 12.82 -24.94 10.14
CA ARG A 433 11.88 -26.02 10.52
C ARG A 433 10.43 -25.66 10.21
N ASN A 434 10.14 -24.35 10.11
CA ASN A 434 8.84 -23.72 9.97
C ASN A 434 7.65 -24.47 10.62
N PRO A 435 7.71 -24.82 11.92
CA PRO A 435 6.69 -25.66 12.55
C PRO A 435 5.30 -24.99 12.61
N PHE A 436 5.25 -23.67 12.42
CA PHE A 436 4.05 -22.86 12.61
C PHE A 436 3.64 -22.04 11.38
N ARG A 437 4.17 -22.36 10.18
CA ARG A 437 3.92 -21.59 8.94
C ARG A 437 4.10 -20.08 9.14
N ILE A 438 5.16 -19.71 9.84
CA ILE A 438 5.56 -18.32 10.08
C ILE A 438 6.19 -17.73 8.82
N ASN A 439 6.17 -16.40 8.71
CA ASN A 439 7.06 -15.71 7.79
C ASN A 439 8.52 -16.03 8.17
N THR A 440 9.36 -16.27 7.16
CA THR A 440 10.76 -16.70 7.34
C THR A 440 11.76 -15.56 7.30
N ASP A 441 11.35 -14.40 6.81
CA ASP A 441 12.24 -13.28 6.51
C ASP A 441 12.25 -12.24 7.63
N VAL A 442 11.13 -12.12 8.35
CA VAL A 442 10.90 -11.10 9.37
C VAL A 442 10.33 -11.71 10.64
N PHE A 443 10.87 -11.29 11.78
CA PHE A 443 10.28 -11.52 13.10
C PHE A 443 10.12 -10.21 13.87
N LEU A 444 9.38 -10.27 14.97
CA LEU A 444 9.14 -9.16 15.87
C LEU A 444 9.94 -9.32 17.16
N ALA A 445 10.41 -8.21 17.72
CA ALA A 445 11.09 -8.16 19.00
C ALA A 445 10.47 -7.11 19.91
N LEU A 446 10.20 -7.50 21.15
CA LEU A 446 9.91 -6.57 22.24
C LEU A 446 11.21 -6.31 23.00
N ASP A 447 11.93 -5.30 22.53
CA ASP A 447 13.05 -4.69 23.25
C ASP A 447 12.54 -3.68 24.28
N THR A 448 13.43 -3.18 25.14
CA THR A 448 13.07 -2.25 26.23
C THR A 448 12.29 -1.03 25.70
N PHE A 449 12.74 -0.42 24.60
CA PHE A 449 12.09 0.75 24.03
C PHE A 449 10.68 0.46 23.51
N SER A 450 10.47 -0.69 22.86
CA SER A 450 9.13 -1.11 22.45
C SER A 450 8.22 -1.35 23.65
N LEU A 451 8.74 -1.89 24.76
CA LEU A 451 7.96 -2.08 25.98
C LEU A 451 7.49 -0.76 26.60
N ASP A 452 8.37 0.24 26.64
CA ASP A 452 8.03 1.57 27.14
C ASP A 452 6.84 2.20 26.39
N SER A 453 6.70 1.88 25.09
CA SER A 453 5.58 2.36 24.26
C SER A 453 4.20 1.80 24.64
N PHE A 454 4.14 0.76 25.47
CA PHE A 454 2.90 0.19 26.04
C PHE A 454 2.61 0.71 27.46
N GLY A 455 3.48 1.59 27.99
CA GLY A 455 3.30 2.32 29.23
C GLY A 455 2.30 3.48 29.12
N GLU A 456 2.55 4.56 29.85
CA GLU A 456 1.73 5.77 29.77
C GLU A 456 1.83 6.39 28.37
N ARG A 457 0.72 6.97 27.87
CA ARG A 457 0.63 7.48 26.49
C ARG A 457 1.75 8.49 26.24
N PRO A 458 2.75 8.17 25.41
CA PRO A 458 3.87 9.07 25.27
C PRO A 458 3.36 10.26 24.47
N SER A 459 3.53 11.45 25.05
CA SER A 459 3.14 12.69 24.39
C SER A 459 4.06 12.91 23.18
N PRO A 460 3.55 13.43 22.05
CA PRO A 460 4.40 13.77 20.93
C PRO A 460 5.52 14.70 21.41
N PRO A 461 6.77 14.52 20.95
CA PRO A 461 7.91 15.29 21.45
C PRO A 461 7.91 16.77 20.98
N GLY A 462 6.78 17.27 20.46
CA GLY A 462 6.58 18.66 20.08
C GLY A 462 5.12 18.98 19.70
N GLY A 463 4.74 20.26 19.86
CA GLY A 463 3.42 20.75 19.48
C GLY A 463 3.15 20.63 17.97
N GLY A 464 1.94 20.20 17.61
CA GLY A 464 1.46 20.12 16.22
C GLY A 464 1.68 18.77 15.51
N MET A 465 2.30 17.78 16.17
CA MET A 465 2.39 16.42 15.65
C MET A 465 1.17 15.57 16.03
N SER A 466 0.86 14.55 15.23
CA SER A 466 -0.27 13.66 15.51
C SER A 466 0.08 12.66 16.60
N GLU A 467 -0.67 12.65 17.70
CA GLU A 467 -0.59 11.62 18.75
C GLU A 467 -0.70 10.19 18.20
N GLY A 468 -1.39 10.01 17.07
CA GLY A 468 -1.55 8.72 16.42
C GLY A 468 -0.25 8.11 15.89
N ASP A 469 0.76 8.94 15.63
CA ASP A 469 2.05 8.52 15.07
C ASP A 469 3.01 8.02 16.18
N PHE A 470 2.76 8.40 17.43
CA PHE A 470 3.59 8.09 18.60
C PHE A 470 2.96 7.01 19.50
N ARG A 471 2.11 6.15 18.95
CA ARG A 471 1.45 5.08 19.70
C ARG A 471 2.37 3.86 19.91
N SER A 472 1.83 2.86 20.61
CA SER A 472 2.52 1.60 20.87
C SER A 472 3.06 0.97 19.58
N HIS A 473 4.31 0.52 19.65
CA HIS A 473 5.06 0.05 18.51
C HIS A 473 5.96 -1.13 18.90
N ILE A 474 6.35 -1.92 17.91
CA ILE A 474 7.19 -3.10 18.06
C ILE A 474 8.36 -3.04 17.09
N LEU A 475 9.50 -3.63 17.44
CA LEU A 475 10.65 -3.73 16.55
C LEU A 475 10.42 -4.88 15.55
N ALA A 476 10.39 -4.59 14.25
CA ALA A 476 10.47 -5.59 13.21
C ALA A 476 11.95 -5.78 12.81
N VAL A 477 12.36 -7.03 12.66
CA VAL A 477 13.76 -7.42 12.42
C VAL A 477 13.84 -8.26 11.16
N ASP A 478 14.71 -7.84 10.25
CA ASP A 478 15.09 -8.62 9.08
C ASP A 478 16.05 -9.73 9.52
N ALA A 479 15.62 -10.97 9.33
CA ALA A 479 16.37 -12.15 9.73
C ALA A 479 17.63 -12.38 8.89
N HIS A 480 17.66 -11.87 7.66
CA HIS A 480 18.71 -12.13 6.67
C HIS A 480 19.65 -10.94 6.46
N PHE A 481 19.30 -9.76 6.99
CA PHE A 481 20.17 -8.59 6.93
C PHE A 481 21.58 -8.88 7.47
N ASN A 482 22.58 -8.60 6.63
CA ASN A 482 23.99 -8.73 6.95
C ASN A 482 24.71 -7.40 6.70
N PRO A 483 25.19 -6.69 7.75
CA PRO A 483 25.88 -5.42 7.59
C PRO A 483 27.25 -5.55 6.89
N ALA A 484 27.82 -6.76 6.84
CA ALA A 484 29.10 -7.03 6.18
C ALA A 484 28.95 -7.42 4.70
N ALA A 485 27.71 -7.63 4.21
CA ALA A 485 27.49 -7.81 2.79
C ALA A 485 27.90 -6.52 2.04
N PRO A 486 28.48 -6.62 0.83
CA PRO A 486 28.73 -5.44 0.01
C PRO A 486 27.41 -4.64 -0.08
N PRO A 487 27.46 -3.29 -0.04
CA PRO A 487 26.26 -2.49 -0.14
C PRO A 487 25.47 -2.99 -1.35
N GLU A 488 24.28 -3.52 -1.11
CA GLU A 488 23.42 -3.97 -2.20
C GLU A 488 23.32 -2.84 -3.23
N GLU A 489 23.09 -3.17 -4.49
CA GLU A 489 22.82 -2.17 -5.54
C GLU A 489 21.74 -1.15 -5.09
N TYR A 490 20.93 -1.53 -4.09
CA TYR A 490 19.84 -0.76 -3.48
C TYR A 490 20.17 -0.05 -2.16
N ALA A 491 21.41 -0.05 -1.66
CA ALA A 491 21.77 0.65 -0.42
C ALA A 491 21.45 2.17 -0.46
N HIS A 492 21.48 2.76 -1.66
CA HIS A 492 21.06 4.16 -1.88
C HIS A 492 19.55 4.38 -1.73
N LYS A 493 18.72 3.33 -1.88
CA LYS A 493 17.26 3.40 -1.74
C LYS A 493 16.83 3.40 -0.27
N SER A 494 17.63 2.81 0.61
CA SER A 494 17.31 2.62 2.03
C SER A 494 18.44 3.12 2.94
N PRO A 495 18.74 4.44 2.90
CA PRO A 495 19.91 4.99 3.59
C PRO A 495 19.81 4.80 5.11
N GLY A 496 20.84 4.18 5.68
CA GLY A 496 20.96 3.98 7.13
C GLY A 496 20.08 2.86 7.70
N PHE A 497 19.52 1.99 6.84
CA PHE A 497 18.84 0.78 7.30
C PHE A 497 19.85 -0.18 7.92
N ASP A 498 19.58 -0.67 9.14
CA ASP A 498 20.44 -1.56 9.92
C ASP A 498 19.86 -2.97 10.10
N GLY A 499 18.89 -3.34 9.25
CA GLY A 499 18.16 -4.59 9.38
C GLY A 499 17.01 -4.54 10.37
N THR A 500 16.73 -3.37 10.97
CA THR A 500 15.61 -3.22 11.91
C THR A 500 14.76 -1.99 11.58
N MET A 501 13.47 -2.07 11.91
CA MET A 501 12.54 -0.95 11.77
C MET A 501 11.43 -1.08 12.81
N ARG A 502 11.13 0.00 13.53
CA ARG A 502 9.96 0.01 14.43
C ARG A 502 8.68 0.20 13.63
N ILE A 503 7.60 -0.43 14.06
CA ILE A 503 6.30 -0.34 13.40
C ILE A 503 5.17 -0.21 14.43
N LEU A 504 4.19 0.65 14.16
CA LEU A 504 2.97 0.70 14.97
C LEU A 504 2.29 -0.67 14.99
N THR A 505 1.93 -1.18 16.17
CA THR A 505 1.35 -2.53 16.34
C THR A 505 0.13 -2.79 15.45
N ARG A 506 -0.74 -1.79 15.30
CA ARG A 506 -1.94 -1.86 14.44
C ARG A 506 -1.64 -2.08 12.94
N LEU A 507 -0.42 -1.79 12.50
CA LEU A 507 0.04 -1.94 11.11
C LEU A 507 0.71 -3.30 10.87
N VAL A 508 0.98 -4.08 11.92
CA VAL A 508 1.67 -5.38 11.79
C VAL A 508 0.92 -6.31 10.83
N TRP A 509 -0.40 -6.44 10.95
CA TRP A 509 -1.18 -7.34 10.08
C TRP A 509 -1.57 -6.70 8.75
N ASN A 510 -2.15 -5.49 8.80
CA ASN A 510 -2.71 -4.82 7.62
C ASN A 510 -1.66 -4.31 6.63
N ASP A 511 -0.46 -3.97 7.11
CA ASP A 511 0.63 -3.45 6.29
C ASP A 511 1.76 -4.48 6.20
N LEU A 512 2.47 -4.73 7.29
CA LEU A 512 3.71 -5.53 7.26
C LEU A 512 3.43 -6.96 6.79
N TYR A 513 2.58 -7.70 7.50
CA TYR A 513 2.28 -9.10 7.17
C TYR A 513 1.64 -9.24 5.80
N ALA A 514 0.75 -8.31 5.42
CA ALA A 514 0.15 -8.32 4.10
C ALA A 514 1.17 -8.10 2.98
N MET A 515 2.08 -7.13 3.13
CA MET A 515 3.15 -6.89 2.15
C MET A 515 4.14 -8.05 2.07
N LEU A 516 4.47 -8.68 3.21
CA LEU A 516 5.29 -9.91 3.24
C LEU A 516 4.58 -11.08 2.53
N THR A 517 3.28 -11.27 2.79
CA THR A 517 2.46 -12.33 2.16
C THR A 517 2.37 -12.16 0.64
N LEU A 518 2.40 -10.91 0.16
CA LEU A 518 2.38 -10.59 -1.27
C LEU A 518 3.79 -10.44 -1.86
N LYS A 519 4.85 -10.51 -1.05
CA LYS A 519 6.24 -10.24 -1.45
C LYS A 519 6.39 -8.87 -2.16
N SER A 520 5.61 -7.87 -1.73
CA SER A 520 5.56 -6.56 -2.40
C SER A 520 6.48 -5.51 -1.77
N ALA A 521 6.90 -5.71 -0.52
CA ALA A 521 7.88 -4.86 0.15
C ALA A 521 8.64 -5.62 1.24
N THR A 522 9.93 -5.33 1.34
CA THR A 522 10.81 -5.74 2.45
C THR A 522 10.84 -4.67 3.56
N LEU A 523 11.48 -4.96 4.70
CA LEU A 523 11.72 -3.91 5.71
C LEU A 523 12.60 -2.78 5.17
N ALA A 524 13.58 -3.10 4.34
CA ALA A 524 14.42 -2.11 3.67
C ALA A 524 13.57 -1.18 2.78
N ASP A 525 12.57 -1.70 2.05
CA ASP A 525 11.68 -0.88 1.22
C ASP A 525 10.80 0.08 2.05
N LEU A 526 10.44 -0.31 3.27
CA LEU A 526 9.59 0.50 4.17
C LEU A 526 10.39 1.51 4.98
N TRP A 527 11.67 1.25 5.23
CA TRP A 527 12.54 2.10 6.05
C TRP A 527 12.54 3.59 5.66
N PRO A 528 12.60 3.98 4.36
CA PRO A 528 12.58 5.39 3.99
C PRO A 528 11.28 6.13 4.36
N LEU A 529 10.20 5.39 4.63
CA LEU A 529 8.93 5.96 5.12
C LEU A 529 8.95 6.18 6.64
N ALA A 530 9.88 5.56 7.36
CA ALA A 530 10.03 5.64 8.81
C ALA A 530 11.25 6.48 9.24
N MET A 531 12.28 6.59 8.39
CA MET A 531 13.58 7.19 8.77
C MET A 531 13.47 8.65 9.22
N ASP A 532 12.48 9.41 8.77
CA ASP A 532 12.29 10.80 9.21
C ASP A 532 11.50 10.90 10.52
N HIS A 533 10.77 9.86 10.94
CA HIS A 533 10.00 9.87 12.18
C HIS A 533 10.95 10.06 13.39
N PRO A 534 10.60 10.88 14.41
CA PRO A 534 11.50 11.13 15.55
C PRO A 534 11.94 9.86 16.29
N TRP A 535 11.07 8.85 16.35
CA TRP A 535 11.38 7.54 16.94
C TRP A 535 11.65 6.43 15.91
N LYS A 536 11.84 6.79 14.62
CA LYS A 536 12.07 5.82 13.53
C LYS A 536 10.97 4.75 13.42
N VAL A 537 9.73 5.15 13.70
CA VAL A 537 8.57 4.27 13.66
C VAL A 537 7.88 4.42 12.32
N TYR A 538 7.63 3.30 11.66
CA TYR A 538 6.78 3.21 10.50
C TYR A 538 5.32 3.41 10.90
N THR A 539 4.72 4.49 10.40
CA THR A 539 3.34 4.91 10.69
C THR A 539 2.41 4.76 9.47
N GLY A 540 2.82 4.00 8.45
CA GLY A 540 2.18 3.98 7.13
C GLY A 540 2.85 4.97 6.17
N ASN A 541 2.20 5.31 5.06
CA ASN A 541 2.71 6.28 4.10
C ASN A 541 2.65 7.72 4.68
N PRO A 542 3.80 8.36 4.98
CA PRO A 542 3.81 9.74 5.46
C PRO A 542 3.52 10.72 4.32
N VAL A 543 2.90 11.84 4.65
CA VAL A 543 2.66 12.95 3.71
C VAL A 543 3.70 14.05 3.89
N PRO A 544 3.93 14.89 2.86
CA PRO A 544 4.93 15.95 2.90
C PRO A 544 4.88 16.83 4.15
N ARG A 545 3.68 17.21 4.61
CA ARG A 545 3.53 18.01 5.83
C ARG A 545 3.97 17.28 7.10
N LYS A 546 3.66 15.99 7.23
CA LYS A 546 4.13 15.17 8.37
C LYS A 546 5.66 15.08 8.36
N LEU A 547 6.25 14.80 7.19
CA LEU A 547 7.70 14.75 7.02
C LEU A 547 8.35 16.08 7.38
N ALA A 548 7.77 17.21 6.96
CA ALA A 548 8.28 18.54 7.29
C ALA A 548 8.30 18.79 8.80
N LEU A 549 7.24 18.38 9.52
CA LEU A 549 7.18 18.50 10.98
C LEU A 549 8.22 17.62 11.68
N TRP A 550 8.36 16.36 11.24
CA TRP A 550 9.35 15.46 11.82
C TRP A 550 10.78 15.92 11.56
N ARG A 551 11.09 16.33 10.34
CA ARG A 551 12.42 16.88 9.98
C ARG A 551 12.73 18.15 10.77
N ARG A 552 11.75 19.03 10.96
CA ARG A 552 11.92 20.23 11.80
C ARG A 552 12.26 19.85 13.24
N HIS A 553 11.55 18.89 13.81
CA HIS A 553 11.85 18.40 15.16
C HIS A 553 13.24 17.79 15.26
N ASN A 554 13.59 16.88 14.34
CA ASN A 554 14.91 16.24 14.33
C ASN A 554 16.04 17.29 14.21
N ARG A 555 15.85 18.36 13.43
CA ARG A 555 16.81 19.48 13.36
C ARG A 555 16.95 20.24 14.67
N MET A 556 15.83 20.55 15.33
CA MET A 556 15.85 21.22 16.64
C MET A 556 16.54 20.35 17.69
N GLN A 557 16.18 19.08 17.75
CA GLN A 557 16.80 18.11 18.64
C GLN A 557 18.31 17.98 18.36
N ALA A 558 18.70 17.95 17.08
CA ALA A 558 20.11 17.89 16.70
C ALA A 558 20.90 19.13 17.10
N THR A 559 20.26 20.30 17.06
CA THR A 559 20.88 21.55 17.51
C THR A 559 21.07 21.56 19.03
N ILE A 560 20.11 21.02 19.79
CA ILE A 560 20.15 21.00 21.26
C ILE A 560 21.12 19.95 21.79
N LEU A 561 21.07 18.73 21.24
CA LEU A 561 21.84 17.59 21.75
C LEU A 561 23.20 17.39 21.05
N GLY A 562 23.41 18.02 19.89
CA GLY A 562 24.66 17.94 19.14
C GLY A 562 25.90 18.26 19.98
N PRO A 563 25.94 19.41 20.69
CA PRO A 563 27.07 19.78 21.54
C PRO A 563 27.30 18.79 22.69
N LEU A 564 26.23 18.25 23.28
CA LEU A 564 26.32 17.25 24.35
C LEU A 564 26.96 15.95 23.84
N VAL A 565 26.53 15.47 22.67
CA VAL A 565 27.12 14.26 22.06
C VAL A 565 28.58 14.49 21.70
N GLU A 566 28.94 15.67 21.20
CA GLU A 566 30.34 16.02 20.89
C GLU A 566 31.23 16.11 22.14
N ALA A 567 30.70 16.65 23.25
CA ALA A 567 31.37 16.61 24.54
C ALA A 567 31.57 15.16 25.01
N GLN A 568 30.53 14.33 24.94
CA GLN A 568 30.58 12.93 25.36
C GLN A 568 31.50 12.06 24.48
N ARG A 569 31.74 12.41 23.21
CA ARG A 569 32.71 11.66 22.39
C ARG A 569 34.12 11.65 22.98
N LYS A 570 34.47 12.68 23.75
CA LYS A 570 35.77 12.77 24.44
C LYS A 570 35.76 12.08 25.80
N GLU A 571 34.65 12.16 26.53
CA GLU A 571 34.54 11.66 27.91
C GLU A 571 34.10 10.20 27.99
N ASN A 572 33.11 9.80 27.18
CA ASN A 572 32.56 8.46 27.14
C ASN A 572 32.10 8.09 25.71
N PRO A 573 33.00 7.54 24.88
CA PRO A 573 32.71 7.22 23.48
C PRO A 573 31.54 6.25 23.29
N GLU A 574 31.33 5.30 24.21
CA GLU A 574 30.21 4.35 24.15
C GLU A 574 28.88 5.04 24.41
N LEU A 575 28.82 5.93 25.41
CA LEU A 575 27.63 6.73 25.68
C LEU A 575 27.34 7.68 24.53
N ALA A 576 28.37 8.31 23.94
CA ALA A 576 28.21 9.15 22.76
C ALA A 576 27.63 8.36 21.58
N ALA A 577 28.11 7.14 21.32
CA ALA A 577 27.57 6.27 20.28
C ALA A 577 26.10 5.89 20.54
N LYS A 578 25.73 5.61 21.80
CA LYS A 578 24.33 5.36 22.19
C LYS A 578 23.45 6.59 22.00
N LEU A 579 23.89 7.76 22.48
CA LEU A 579 23.15 9.02 22.35
C LEU A 579 23.00 9.43 20.89
N GLU A 580 24.02 9.22 20.07
CA GLU A 580 23.99 9.50 18.64
C GLU A 580 22.98 8.59 17.92
N LYS A 581 23.00 7.28 18.24
CA LYS A 581 22.04 6.31 17.70
C LYS A 581 20.58 6.62 18.10
N ILE A 582 20.36 7.10 19.32
CA ILE A 582 19.02 7.36 19.85
C ILE A 582 18.50 8.75 19.42
N PHE A 583 19.32 9.79 19.48
CA PHE A 583 18.87 11.18 19.42
C PHE A 583 19.39 11.98 18.21
N LEU A 584 20.47 11.52 17.54
CA LEU A 584 21.04 12.18 16.36
C LEU A 584 21.18 11.25 15.13
N PRO A 585 20.21 10.38 14.82
CA PRO A 585 20.37 9.36 13.77
C PRO A 585 20.47 9.92 12.34
N ASN A 586 20.33 11.23 12.16
CA ASN A 586 20.34 11.92 10.86
C ASN A 586 21.56 12.83 10.64
N LYS A 587 22.64 12.73 11.44
CA LYS A 587 23.92 13.37 11.08
C LYS A 587 24.51 12.61 9.88
N ARG A 588 24.10 12.99 8.67
CA ARG A 588 24.81 12.74 7.41
C ARG A 588 24.95 14.07 6.68
#